data_AF-A0A3N6MB34-F1
#
_entry.id   AF-A0A3N6MB34-F1
#
_cell.length_a   1.000
_cell.length_b   1.000
_cell.length_c   1.000
_cell.angle_alpha   90.00
_cell.angle_beta   90.00
_cell.angle_gamma   90.00
#
_symmetry.space_group_name_H-M   'P 1'
#
loop_
_entity.id
_entity.type
_entity.pdbx_description
1 polymer ?
#
loop_
_entity_poly.entity_id
_entity_poly.type
_entity_poly.pdbx_seq_one_letter_code
_entity_poly.pdbx_strand_id
1 'polypeptide(L)'
;MALEGTLETTVSKDATGQPSVEFAFGVRNVGSEAVDLQFADAARAEFVVQDEGREVWRFTDGRAFAQVLGSDRLAPDEETTYEERWDDPQPGEYTVVAELLARETACEARTELSVPADG
;
A
#
# COMPACT_ATOMS: atom_id res chain seq x y z
N MET A 1 3.96 18.95 8.68
CA MET A 1 4.19 18.06 7.53
C MET A 1 2.85 17.76 6.90
N ALA A 2 2.75 17.82 5.58
CA ALA A 2 1.48 17.72 4.87
C ALA A 2 1.66 16.72 3.71
N LEU A 3 1.76 15.44 4.08
CA LEU A 3 1.58 14.35 3.12
C LEU A 3 0.12 13.93 3.16
N GLU A 4 -0.47 13.74 1.99
CA GLU A 4 -1.79 13.16 1.84
C GLU A 4 -1.66 11.80 1.15
N GLY A 5 -2.37 10.80 1.68
CA GLY A 5 -2.38 9.45 1.17
C GLY A 5 -3.66 9.15 0.40
N THR A 6 -3.54 8.45 -0.72
CA THR A 6 -4.66 7.85 -1.45
C THR A 6 -4.42 6.36 -1.61
N LEU A 7 -5.46 5.54 -1.54
CA LEU A 7 -5.34 4.09 -1.73
C LEU A 7 -6.41 3.61 -2.69
N GLU A 8 -5.96 3.02 -3.79
CA GLU A 8 -6.80 2.38 -4.78
C GLU A 8 -6.58 0.87 -4.77
N THR A 9 -7.65 0.12 -5.04
CA THR A 9 -7.61 -1.34 -5.13
C THR A 9 -8.27 -1.81 -6.42
N THR A 10 -7.62 -2.72 -7.13
CA THR A 10 -8.17 -3.33 -8.35
C THR A 10 -8.24 -4.84 -8.19
N VAL A 11 -9.45 -5.40 -8.24
CA VAL A 11 -9.64 -6.85 -8.27
C VAL A 11 -9.55 -7.34 -9.70
N SER A 12 -8.70 -8.34 -9.93
CA SER A 12 -8.50 -8.96 -11.24
C SER A 12 -8.42 -10.48 -11.12
N LYS A 13 -8.49 -11.16 -12.26
CA LYS A 13 -8.22 -12.59 -12.38
C LYS A 13 -7.18 -12.81 -13.45
N ASP A 14 -6.27 -13.74 -13.21
CA ASP A 14 -5.27 -14.11 -14.22
C ASP A 14 -5.88 -15.02 -15.31
N ALA A 15 -5.03 -15.46 -16.25
CA ALA A 15 -5.45 -16.34 -17.35
C ALA A 15 -5.95 -17.72 -16.89
N THR A 16 -5.66 -18.14 -15.65
CA THR A 16 -6.13 -19.38 -15.05
C THR A 16 -7.41 -19.19 -14.23
N GLY A 17 -7.87 -17.95 -14.09
CA GLY A 17 -9.03 -17.57 -13.29
C GLY A 17 -8.70 -17.32 -11.81
N GLN A 18 -7.44 -17.37 -11.41
CA GLN A 18 -7.03 -17.12 -10.03
C GLN A 18 -7.20 -15.64 -9.69
N PRO A 19 -7.95 -15.30 -8.61
CA PRO A 19 -8.17 -13.92 -8.24
C PRO A 19 -6.94 -13.29 -7.63
N SER A 20 -6.89 -11.97 -7.72
CA SER A 20 -5.88 -11.14 -7.08
C SER A 20 -6.39 -9.72 -6.86
N VAL A 21 -5.79 -9.04 -5.90
CA VAL A 21 -6.00 -7.62 -5.67
C VAL A 21 -4.69 -6.89 -5.84
N GLU A 22 -4.69 -5.87 -6.69
CA GLU A 22 -3.60 -4.91 -6.83
C GLU A 22 -3.91 -3.68 -5.97
N PHE A 23 -2.91 -3.21 -5.24
CA PHE A 23 -2.98 -2.03 -4.39
C PHE A 23 -2.09 -0.95 -4.98
N ALA A 24 -2.59 0.29 -5.02
CA ALA A 24 -1.82 1.47 -5.39
C ALA A 24 -1.96 2.54 -4.30
N PHE A 25 -0.89 2.73 -3.53
CA PHE A 25 -0.81 3.74 -2.46
C PHE A 25 -0.10 4.99 -2.97
N GLY A 26 -0.85 6.04 -3.24
CA GLY A 26 -0.35 7.36 -3.61
C GLY A 26 0.02 8.16 -2.36
N VAL A 27 1.20 8.79 -2.38
CA VAL A 27 1.67 9.72 -1.35
C VAL A 27 2.02 11.03 -2.01
N ARG A 28 1.22 12.06 -1.73
CA ARG A 28 1.38 13.39 -2.29
C ARG A 28 1.89 14.38 -1.26
N ASN A 29 2.86 15.19 -1.63
CA ASN A 29 3.24 16.36 -0.85
C ASN A 29 2.29 17.53 -1.12
N VAL A 30 1.38 17.80 -0.20
CA VAL A 30 0.44 18.94 -0.27
C VAL A 30 0.97 20.18 0.49
N GLY A 31 2.22 20.12 0.96
CA GLY A 31 2.92 21.23 1.60
C GLY A 31 3.62 22.16 0.60
N SER A 32 4.16 23.26 1.11
CA SER A 32 4.90 24.25 0.30
C SER A 32 6.42 24.02 0.28
N GLU A 33 6.93 23.00 0.98
CA GLU A 33 8.35 22.64 1.05
C GLU A 33 8.56 21.21 0.57
N ALA A 34 9.74 20.91 0.03
CA ALA A 34 10.06 19.55 -0.37
C ALA A 34 10.18 18.62 0.86
N VAL A 35 9.77 17.37 0.69
CA VAL A 35 9.85 16.32 1.73
C VAL A 35 10.81 15.24 1.24
N ASP A 36 11.79 14.90 2.06
CA ASP A 36 12.70 13.76 1.82
C ASP A 36 12.20 12.55 2.62
N LEU A 37 11.82 11.49 1.91
CA LEU A 37 11.42 10.20 2.47
C LEU A 37 12.64 9.29 2.55
N GLN A 38 12.90 8.70 3.71
CA GLN A 38 14.05 7.82 3.92
C GLN A 38 13.60 6.43 4.38
N PHE A 39 14.06 5.38 3.71
CA PHE A 39 13.63 4.00 3.97
C PHE A 39 14.77 3.16 4.54
N ALA A 40 14.42 2.26 5.46
CA ALA A 40 15.39 1.39 6.12
C ALA A 40 15.84 0.21 5.25
N ASP A 41 14.98 -0.24 4.33
CA ASP A 41 15.22 -1.33 3.40
C ASP A 41 14.36 -1.17 2.13
N ALA A 42 14.27 -2.23 1.32
CA ALA A 42 13.49 -2.22 0.08
C ALA A 42 11.97 -2.14 0.28
N ALA A 43 11.42 -2.40 1.47
CA ALA A 43 10.00 -2.21 1.75
C ALA A 43 9.71 -0.72 2.02
N ARG A 44 9.05 -0.06 1.06
CA ARG A 44 8.75 1.39 1.15
C ARG A 44 7.37 1.70 1.72
N ALA A 45 6.43 0.77 1.55
CA ALA A 45 5.10 0.84 2.12
C ALA A 45 4.71 -0.52 2.71
N GLU A 46 3.82 -0.50 3.69
CA GLU A 46 3.13 -1.67 4.24
C GLU A 46 1.70 -1.66 3.73
N PHE A 47 1.14 -2.85 3.48
CA PHE A 47 -0.26 -3.04 3.15
C PHE A 47 -0.84 -4.10 4.08
N VAL A 48 -1.93 -3.78 4.75
CA VAL A 48 -2.64 -4.68 5.65
C VAL A 48 -4.08 -4.81 5.17
N VAL A 49 -4.55 -6.05 5.02
CA VAL A 49 -5.95 -6.34 4.74
C VAL A 49 -6.61 -6.83 6.02
N GLN A 50 -7.77 -6.26 6.33
CA GLN A 50 -8.55 -6.57 7.52
C GLN A 50 -9.96 -7.01 7.16
N ASP A 51 -10.45 -8.03 7.87
CA ASP A 51 -11.83 -8.48 7.89
C ASP A 51 -12.43 -8.17 9.27
N GLU A 52 -13.45 -7.30 9.31
CA GLU A 52 -14.06 -6.79 10.56
C GLU A 52 -13.00 -6.27 11.58
N GLY A 53 -11.94 -5.63 11.08
CA GLY A 53 -10.83 -5.11 11.89
C GLY A 53 -9.80 -6.16 12.34
N ARG A 54 -9.96 -7.43 11.96
CA ARG A 54 -8.95 -8.48 12.15
C ARG A 54 -8.06 -8.55 10.93
N GLU A 55 -6.74 -8.43 11.12
CA GLU A 55 -5.75 -8.67 10.06
C GLU A 55 -5.87 -10.11 9.51
N VAL A 56 -6.03 -10.21 8.19
CA VAL A 56 -6.08 -11.48 7.45
C VAL A 56 -4.89 -11.63 6.51
N TRP A 57 -4.24 -10.52 6.15
CA TRP A 57 -3.05 -10.50 5.32
C TRP A 57 -2.23 -9.24 5.59
N ARG A 58 -0.91 -9.37 5.47
CA ARG A 58 0.07 -8.29 5.57
C ARG A 58 1.13 -8.48 4.52
N PHE A 59 1.48 -7.41 3.82
CA PHE A 59 2.48 -7.45 2.76
C PHE A 59 3.83 -7.91 3.28
N THR A 60 4.31 -7.36 4.39
CA THR A 60 5.64 -7.71 4.91
C THR A 60 5.71 -9.07 5.62
N ASP A 61 4.57 -9.70 5.96
CA ASP A 61 4.59 -10.94 6.73
C ASP A 61 5.21 -12.09 5.94
N GLY A 62 6.17 -12.77 6.57
CA GLY A 62 6.94 -13.85 5.95
C GLY A 62 7.83 -13.45 4.77
N ARG A 63 7.93 -12.16 4.41
CA ARG A 63 8.77 -11.68 3.30
C ARG A 63 10.12 -11.16 3.80
N ALA A 64 11.15 -11.38 2.99
CA ALA A 64 12.49 -10.84 3.25
C ALA A 64 12.78 -9.69 2.29
N PHE A 65 13.22 -8.56 2.83
CA PHE A 65 13.57 -7.38 2.06
C PHE A 65 15.08 -7.11 2.10
N ALA A 66 15.63 -6.72 0.95
CA ALA A 66 17.03 -6.35 0.85
C ALA A 66 17.30 -5.12 1.74
N GLN A 67 18.31 -5.23 2.60
CA GLN A 67 18.71 -4.19 3.57
C GLN A 67 19.48 -3.06 2.87
N VAL A 68 18.83 -2.39 1.93
CA VAL A 68 19.36 -1.28 1.14
C VAL A 68 18.60 -0.02 1.53
N LEU A 69 19.33 0.96 2.06
CA LEU A 69 18.77 2.27 2.37
C LEU A 69 18.29 2.94 1.07
N GLY A 70 17.07 3.42 1.08
CA GLY A 70 16.44 4.12 -0.05
C GLY A 70 16.01 5.52 0.34
N SER A 71 15.85 6.40 -0.65
CA SER A 71 15.24 7.70 -0.44
C SER A 71 14.45 8.14 -1.66
N ASP A 72 13.29 8.76 -1.42
CA ASP A 72 12.51 9.47 -2.42
C ASP A 72 12.40 10.93 -1.99
N ARG A 73 12.36 11.86 -2.94
CA ARG A 73 12.18 13.28 -2.67
C ARG A 73 10.93 13.75 -3.40
N LEU A 74 10.01 14.36 -2.65
CA LEU A 74 8.77 14.92 -3.19
C LEU A 74 8.83 16.46 -3.10
N ALA A 75 8.91 17.13 -4.23
CA ALA A 75 8.66 18.57 -4.33
C ALA A 75 7.22 18.91 -3.93
N PRO A 76 6.87 20.19 -3.69
CA PRO A 76 5.48 20.61 -3.54
C PRO A 76 4.63 20.11 -4.70
N ASP A 77 3.44 19.58 -4.39
CA ASP A 77 2.49 18.96 -5.31
C ASP A 77 2.97 17.68 -6.02
N GLU A 78 4.19 17.21 -5.77
CA GLU A 78 4.68 15.94 -6.31
C GLU A 78 4.07 14.76 -5.56
N GLU A 79 3.86 13.68 -6.30
CA GLU A 79 3.28 12.43 -5.82
C GLU A 79 4.15 11.25 -6.26
N THR A 80 4.22 10.24 -5.40
CA THR A 80 4.78 8.94 -5.72
C THR A 80 3.77 7.86 -5.37
N THR A 81 3.84 6.71 -6.06
CA THR A 81 2.92 5.59 -5.85
C THR A 81 3.73 4.35 -5.50
N TYR A 82 3.30 3.66 -4.44
CA TYR A 82 3.81 2.35 -4.05
C TYR A 82 2.76 1.30 -4.37
N GLU A 83 3.14 0.25 -5.09
CA GLU A 83 2.22 -0.75 -5.59
C GLU A 83 2.56 -2.13 -5.03
N GLU A 84 1.54 -2.91 -4.67
CA GLU A 84 1.69 -4.27 -4.21
C GLU A 84 0.52 -5.16 -4.61
N ARG A 85 0.69 -6.48 -4.45
CA ARG A 85 -0.29 -7.47 -4.86
C ARG A 85 -0.59 -8.49 -3.77
N TRP A 86 -1.88 -8.75 -3.57
CA TRP A 86 -2.42 -9.84 -2.76
C TRP A 86 -3.04 -10.91 -3.68
N ASP A 87 -2.38 -12.06 -3.76
CA ASP A 87 -2.82 -13.20 -4.56
C ASP A 87 -3.76 -14.13 -3.79
N ASP A 88 -4.68 -14.76 -4.53
CA ASP A 88 -5.64 -15.74 -4.01
C ASP A 88 -6.50 -15.25 -2.82
N PRO A 89 -7.07 -14.01 -2.89
CA PRO A 89 -7.97 -13.53 -1.86
C PRO A 89 -9.23 -14.40 -1.79
N GLN A 90 -9.70 -14.64 -0.58
CA GLN A 90 -11.04 -15.21 -0.42
C GLN A 90 -12.10 -14.15 -0.78
N PRO A 91 -13.27 -14.56 -1.29
CA PRO A 91 -14.40 -13.64 -1.45
C PRO A 91 -14.84 -13.05 -0.12
N GLY A 92 -15.16 -11.76 -0.11
CA GLY A 92 -15.55 -11.06 1.12
C GLY A 92 -15.44 -9.55 1.01
N GLU A 93 -15.80 -8.88 2.11
CA GLU A 93 -15.63 -7.44 2.31
C GLU A 93 -14.45 -7.20 3.24
N TYR A 94 -13.57 -6.29 2.85
CA TYR A 94 -12.33 -6.02 3.55
C TYR A 94 -12.09 -4.52 3.69
N THR A 95 -11.24 -4.15 4.65
CA THR A 95 -10.59 -2.84 4.69
C THR A 95 -9.13 -3.02 4.39
N VAL A 96 -8.60 -2.26 3.43
CA VAL A 96 -7.16 -2.21 3.15
C VAL A 96 -6.60 -0.95 3.79
N VAL A 97 -5.49 -1.08 4.50
CA VAL A 97 -4.73 0.03 5.08
C VAL A 97 -3.34 0.00 4.48
N ALA A 98 -2.90 1.12 3.92
CA ALA A 98 -1.55 1.32 3.45
C ALA A 98 -0.82 2.33 4.35
N GLU A 99 0.42 2.03 4.71
CA GLU A 99 1.26 2.87 5.56
C GLU A 99 2.63 3.10 4.90
N LEU A 100 3.08 4.35 4.89
CA LEU A 100 4.41 4.71 4.43
C LEU A 100 5.46 4.29 5.47
N LEU A 101 6.47 3.52 5.07
CA LEU A 101 7.56 3.04 5.94
C LEU A 101 8.76 4.00 5.98
N ALA A 102 8.55 5.27 5.66
CA ALA A 102 9.57 6.29 5.75
C ALA A 102 9.94 6.57 7.22
N ARG A 103 11.22 6.83 7.47
CA ARG A 103 11.72 7.26 8.78
C ARG A 103 11.26 8.68 9.04
N GLU A 104 10.87 8.94 10.30
CA GLU A 104 10.51 10.27 10.81
C GLU A 104 9.31 10.95 10.13
N THR A 105 8.69 10.31 9.15
CA THR A 105 7.55 10.81 8.37
C THR A 105 6.51 9.70 8.23
N ALA A 106 5.25 10.01 8.53
CA ALA A 106 4.15 9.07 8.41
C ALA A 106 3.12 9.58 7.40
N CYS A 107 2.55 8.65 6.64
CA CYS A 107 1.40 8.86 5.78
C CYS A 107 0.66 7.52 5.71
N GLU A 108 -0.66 7.55 5.81
CA GLU A 108 -1.51 6.37 5.69
C GLU A 108 -2.70 6.68 4.79
N ALA A 109 -3.26 5.65 4.18
CA ALA A 109 -4.53 5.70 3.50
C ALA A 109 -5.30 4.39 3.72
N ARG A 110 -6.62 4.46 3.63
CA ARG A 110 -7.49 3.29 3.78
C ARG A 110 -8.59 3.31 2.75
N THR A 111 -9.03 2.13 2.34
CA THR A 111 -10.17 1.97 1.44
C THR A 111 -10.90 0.66 1.70
N GLU A 112 -12.18 0.63 1.33
CA GLU A 112 -12.99 -0.59 1.35
C GLU A 112 -12.71 -1.41 0.09
N LEU A 113 -12.70 -2.73 0.24
CA LEU A 113 -12.41 -3.68 -0.83
C LEU A 113 -13.45 -4.80 -0.80
N SER A 114 -14.17 -4.97 -1.89
CA SER A 114 -15.07 -6.11 -2.10
C SER A 114 -14.43 -7.10 -3.08
N VAL A 115 -14.20 -8.33 -2.64
CA VAL A 115 -13.76 -9.44 -3.50
C VAL A 115 -14.98 -10.30 -3.85
N PRO A 116 -15.40 -10.37 -5.13
CA PRO A 116 -16.60 -11.09 -5.51
C PRO A 116 -16.41 -12.60 -5.38
N ALA A 117 -17.49 -13.30 -5.03
CA ALA A 117 -17.51 -14.76 -5.09
C ALA A 117 -17.39 -15.25 -6.53
N ASP A 118 -16.68 -16.36 -6.73
CA ASP A 118 -16.74 -17.11 -7.97
C ASP A 118 -18.14 -17.71 -8.12
N GLY A 119 -18.87 -17.22 -9.13
CA GLY A 119 -20.20 -17.72 -9.52
C GLY A 119 -20.14 -18.89 -10.47
#